data_AF-A0A969JGX5-F1
#
_entry.id   AF-A0A969JGX5-F1
#
_cell.length_a   1.000
_cell.length_b   1.000
_cell.length_c   1.000
_cell.angle_alpha   90.00
_cell.angle_beta   90.00
_cell.angle_gamma   90.00
#
_symmetry.space_group_name_H-M   'P 1'
#
loop_
_entity.id
_entity.type
_entity.pdbx_description
1 polymer ?
#
loop_
_entity_poly.entity_id
_entity_poly.type
_entity_poly.pdbx_seq_one_letter_code
_entity_poly.pdbx_strand_id
1 'polypeptide(L)'
;MSLVAVVLAPLFEELGWRGYGVDSLNRKGRSLLTSTLIFSLLWNLWHLPLFFIKGYYHYEILHTNIFYAFNFVVSIFPAALLSNWIFYTNNRSILAVIIFHSILNLCSVLLQTEQFTKGIITLILLLLSGLIVFRNKELFMKIEDVKRVKL
;
A
#
# COMPACT_ATOMS: atom_id res chain seq x y z
N MET A 1 -15.68 -10.87 -7.35
CA MET A 1 -14.26 -11.27 -7.48
C MET A 1 -14.09 -12.65 -6.88
N SER A 2 -13.35 -13.58 -7.51
CA SER A 2 -13.10 -14.90 -6.93
C SER A 2 -12.05 -14.81 -5.80
N LEU A 3 -12.14 -15.68 -4.79
CA LEU A 3 -11.18 -15.74 -3.68
C LEU A 3 -9.73 -15.95 -4.17
N VAL A 4 -9.58 -16.69 -5.28
CA VAL A 4 -8.30 -16.93 -5.94
C VAL A 4 -7.68 -15.62 -6.45
N ALA A 5 -8.47 -14.75 -7.08
CA ALA A 5 -7.98 -13.47 -7.57
C ALA A 5 -7.55 -12.53 -6.44
N VAL A 6 -8.25 -12.58 -5.29
CA VAL A 6 -7.96 -11.77 -4.10
C VAL A 6 -6.58 -12.08 -3.50
N VAL A 7 -6.10 -13.32 -3.64
CA VAL A 7 -4.79 -13.77 -3.14
C VAL A 7 -3.70 -13.70 -4.22
N LEU A 8 -4.02 -14.05 -5.47
CA LEU A 8 -3.05 -14.01 -6.56
C LEU A 8 -2.68 -12.59 -7.00
N ALA A 9 -3.59 -11.62 -6.92
CA ALA A 9 -3.28 -10.23 -7.28
C ALA A 9 -2.13 -9.66 -6.41
N PRO A 10 -2.17 -9.76 -5.06
CA PRO A 10 -1.04 -9.42 -4.20
C PRO A 10 0.26 -10.12 -4.59
N LEU A 11 0.23 -11.40 -4.94
CA LEU A 11 1.44 -12.11 -5.36
C LEU A 11 2.14 -11.39 -6.53
N PHE A 12 1.40 -11.04 -7.58
CA PHE A 12 1.98 -10.38 -8.76
C PHE A 12 2.35 -8.92 -8.50
N GLU A 13 1.51 -8.19 -7.78
CA GLU A 13 1.78 -6.79 -7.43
C GLU A 13 3.06 -6.67 -6.60
N GLU A 14 3.16 -7.45 -5.51
CA GLU A 14 4.26 -7.36 -4.56
C GLU A 14 5.61 -7.75 -5.17
N LEU A 15 5.64 -8.73 -6.10
CA LEU A 15 6.86 -9.08 -6.83
C LEU A 15 7.42 -7.88 -7.61
N GLY A 16 6.57 -7.07 -8.25
CA GLY A 16 7.00 -5.86 -8.94
C GLY A 16 7.35 -4.72 -7.98
N TRP A 17 6.46 -4.44 -7.04
CA TRP A 17 6.59 -3.31 -6.12
C TRP A 17 7.79 -3.44 -5.18
N ARG A 18 8.01 -4.63 -4.60
CA ARG A 18 9.09 -4.89 -3.62
C ARG A 18 10.33 -5.49 -4.28
N GLY A 19 10.21 -6.06 -5.47
CA GLY A 19 11.37 -6.52 -6.25
C GLY A 19 12.18 -5.36 -6.84
N TYR A 20 11.52 -4.34 -7.41
CA TYR A 20 12.21 -3.20 -8.03
C TYR A 20 11.59 -1.84 -7.69
N GLY A 21 10.26 -1.74 -7.61
CA GLY A 21 9.54 -0.47 -7.53
C GLY A 21 10.04 0.47 -6.43
N VAL A 22 9.86 0.11 -5.16
CA VAL A 22 10.18 0.97 -4.01
C VAL A 22 11.68 1.23 -3.88
N ASP A 23 12.52 0.20 -4.05
CA ASP A 23 13.98 0.34 -3.96
C ASP A 23 14.54 1.27 -5.06
N SER A 24 13.97 1.26 -6.26
CA SER A 24 14.36 2.18 -7.34
C SER A 24 14.07 3.65 -7.01
N LEU A 25 13.01 3.92 -6.25
CA LEU A 25 12.68 5.27 -5.77
C LEU A 25 13.65 5.70 -4.66
N ASN A 26 14.01 4.77 -3.77
CA ASN A 26 14.91 5.04 -2.65
C ASN A 26 16.34 5.34 -3.10
N ARG A 27 16.82 4.65 -4.15
CA ARG A 27 18.14 4.86 -4.76
C ARG A 27 18.39 6.26 -5.33
N LYS A 28 17.36 7.12 -5.45
CA LYS A 28 17.49 8.51 -5.91
C LYS A 28 17.89 9.49 -4.78
N GLY A 29 18.54 9.01 -3.72
CA GLY A 29 18.93 9.83 -2.57
C GLY A 29 17.72 10.35 -1.78
N ARG A 30 16.63 9.57 -1.74
CA ARG A 30 15.41 9.92 -1.03
C ARG A 30 15.33 9.15 0.27
N SER A 31 14.59 9.67 1.25
CA SER A 31 14.25 8.90 2.43
C SER A 31 13.19 7.85 2.09
N LEU A 32 13.11 6.78 2.89
CA LEU A 32 12.10 5.75 2.70
C LEU A 32 10.67 6.33 2.80
N LEU A 33 10.43 7.32 3.65
CA LEU A 33 9.14 8.00 3.75
C LEU A 33 8.78 8.67 2.41
N THR A 34 9.68 9.46 1.85
CA THR A 34 9.44 10.12 0.55
C THR A 34 9.23 9.10 -0.56
N SER A 35 10.04 8.04 -0.60
CA SER A 35 9.90 6.95 -1.56
C SER A 35 8.55 6.25 -1.42
N THR A 36 8.08 6.04 -0.19
CA THR A 36 6.78 5.43 0.10
C THR A 36 5.63 6.33 -0.34
N LEU A 37 5.69 7.64 -0.09
CA LEU A 37 4.65 8.58 -0.51
C LEU A 37 4.54 8.67 -2.03
N ILE A 38 5.68 8.71 -2.74
CA ILE A 38 5.68 8.65 -4.21
C ILE A 38 5.10 7.33 -4.69
N PHE A 39 5.50 6.21 -4.08
CA PHE A 39 4.95 4.90 -4.38
C PHE A 39 3.43 4.84 -4.17
N SER A 40 2.90 5.39 -3.08
CA SER A 40 1.45 5.46 -2.83
C SER A 40 0.71 6.22 -3.93
N LEU A 41 1.30 7.28 -4.48
CA LEU A 41 0.71 8.01 -5.61
C LEU A 41 0.72 7.15 -6.89
N LEU A 42 1.84 6.48 -7.19
CA LEU A 42 1.94 5.58 -8.35
C LEU A 42 0.98 4.40 -8.23
N TRP A 43 0.83 3.85 -7.03
CA TRP A 43 -0.08 2.73 -6.77
C TRP A 43 -1.53 3.17 -6.88
N ASN A 44 -1.88 4.38 -6.43
CA ASN A 44 -3.19 4.99 -6.71
C ASN A 44 -3.45 5.13 -8.22
N LEU A 45 -2.47 5.62 -8.99
CA LEU A 45 -2.59 5.74 -10.44
C LEU A 45 -2.73 4.37 -11.13
N TRP A 46 -2.08 3.34 -10.59
CA TRP A 46 -2.25 1.97 -11.08
C TRP A 46 -3.69 1.45 -10.93
N HIS A 47 -4.42 1.88 -9.90
CA HIS A 47 -5.84 1.56 -9.72
C HIS A 47 -6.79 2.44 -10.53
N LEU A 48 -6.32 3.57 -11.08
CA LEU A 48 -7.16 4.56 -11.77
C LEU A 48 -8.02 3.95 -12.90
N PRO A 49 -7.53 3.06 -13.77
CA PRO A 49 -8.35 2.45 -14.82
C PRO A 49 -9.58 1.70 -14.28
N LEU A 50 -9.49 1.13 -13.07
CA LEU A 50 -10.56 0.33 -12.47
C LEU A 50 -11.80 1.18 -12.12
N PHE A 51 -11.65 2.50 -11.96
CA PHE A 51 -12.75 3.42 -11.74
C PHE A 51 -13.65 3.61 -12.98
N PHE A 52 -13.19 3.19 -14.16
CA PHE A 52 -13.93 3.33 -15.42
C PHE A 52 -14.55 2.02 -15.91
N ILE A 53 -14.38 0.91 -15.19
CA ILE A 53 -14.88 -0.41 -15.59
C ILE A 53 -16.11 -0.77 -14.75
N LYS A 54 -17.29 -0.81 -15.39
CA LYS A 54 -18.55 -1.16 -14.71
C LYS A 54 -18.48 -2.54 -14.04
N GLY A 55 -18.99 -2.64 -12.81
CA GLY A 55 -18.96 -3.86 -12.01
C GLY A 55 -17.67 -4.09 -11.19
N TYR A 56 -16.66 -3.23 -11.34
CA TYR A 56 -15.51 -3.21 -10.44
C TYR A 56 -15.80 -2.39 -9.18
N TYR A 57 -15.20 -2.79 -8.06
CA TYR A 57 -15.34 -2.12 -6.76
C TYR A 57 -15.15 -0.60 -6.84
N HIS A 58 -14.10 -0.17 -7.54
CA HIS A 58 -13.73 1.24 -7.72
C HIS A 58 -14.81 2.05 -8.47
N TYR A 59 -15.40 1.46 -9.51
CA TYR A 59 -16.51 2.07 -10.24
C TYR A 59 -17.73 2.22 -9.32
N GLU A 60 -18.11 1.16 -8.59
CA GLU A 60 -19.30 1.17 -7.73
C GLU A 60 -19.18 2.19 -6.58
N ILE A 61 -18.03 2.27 -5.90
CA ILE A 61 -17.85 3.25 -4.81
C ILE A 61 -17.90 4.69 -5.32
N LEU A 62 -17.34 4.96 -6.51
CA LEU A 62 -17.36 6.30 -7.10
C LEU A 62 -18.77 6.75 -7.47
N HIS A 63 -19.56 5.84 -8.06
CA HIS A 63 -20.95 6.13 -8.44
C HIS A 63 -21.91 6.14 -7.24
N THR A 64 -21.54 5.47 -6.14
CA THR A 64 -22.30 5.53 -4.89
C THR A 64 -22.06 6.86 -4.17
N ASN A 65 -20.79 7.23 -3.93
CA ASN A 65 -20.42 8.48 -3.29
C ASN A 65 -18.93 8.81 -3.52
N ILE A 66 -18.65 10.02 -3.99
CA ILE A 66 -17.27 10.48 -4.22
C ILE A 66 -16.37 10.39 -2.99
N PHE A 67 -16.93 10.53 -1.77
CA PHE A 67 -16.17 10.38 -0.53
C PHE A 67 -15.68 8.94 -0.30
N TYR A 68 -16.36 7.92 -0.82
CA TYR A 68 -15.90 6.53 -0.72
C TYR A 68 -14.74 6.25 -1.68
N ALA A 69 -14.80 6.81 -2.90
CA ALA A 69 -13.66 6.80 -3.82
C ALA A 69 -12.46 7.54 -3.22
N PHE A 70 -12.68 8.71 -2.61
CA PHE A 70 -11.63 9.45 -1.93
C PHE A 70 -11.05 8.66 -0.75
N ASN A 71 -11.89 8.00 0.06
CA ASN A 71 -11.42 7.13 1.14
C ASN A 71 -10.53 6.00 0.62
N PHE A 72 -10.86 5.38 -0.52
CA PHE A 72 -10.00 4.38 -1.14
C PHE A 72 -8.60 4.96 -1.46
N VAL A 73 -8.56 6.14 -2.08
CA VAL A 73 -7.29 6.81 -2.41
C VAL A 73 -6.45 7.08 -1.17
N VAL A 74 -7.08 7.55 -0.09
CA VAL A 74 -6.43 7.80 1.20
C VAL A 74 -5.95 6.49 1.84
N SER A 75 -6.71 5.39 1.73
CA SER A 75 -6.38 4.10 2.34
C SER A 75 -5.12 3.43 1.77
N ILE A 76 -4.73 3.78 0.54
CA ILE A 76 -3.50 3.28 -0.08
C ILE A 76 -2.24 3.80 0.65
N PHE A 77 -2.28 4.99 1.23
CA PHE A 77 -1.12 5.58 1.93
C PHE A 77 -0.69 4.79 3.17
N PRO A 78 -1.56 4.52 4.17
CA PRO A 78 -1.17 3.70 5.31
C PRO A 78 -0.88 2.25 4.89
N ALA A 79 -1.58 1.70 3.89
CA ALA A 79 -1.28 0.36 3.37
C ALA A 79 0.15 0.26 2.83
N ALA A 80 0.59 1.25 2.04
CA ALA A 80 1.96 1.34 1.53
C ALA A 80 2.99 1.52 2.65
N LEU A 81 2.73 2.39 3.63
CA LEU A 81 3.60 2.62 4.79
C LEU A 81 3.80 1.34 5.61
N LEU A 82 2.70 0.65 5.94
CA LEU A 82 2.75 -0.60 6.71
C LEU A 82 3.46 -1.70 5.93
N SER A 83 3.15 -1.84 4.64
CA SER A 83 3.78 -2.84 3.77
C SER A 83 5.29 -2.61 3.65
N ASN A 84 5.74 -1.36 3.48
CA ASN A 84 7.16 -1.03 3.44
C ASN A 84 7.83 -1.21 4.82
N TRP A 85 7.15 -0.83 5.90
CA TRP A 85 7.66 -1.12 7.25
C TRP A 85 7.88 -2.62 7.46
N ILE A 86 6.89 -3.47 7.12
CA ILE A 86 7.00 -4.93 7.19
C ILE A 86 8.17 -5.42 6.33
N PHE A 87 8.27 -4.94 5.09
CA PHE A 87 9.36 -5.31 4.18
C PHE A 87 10.74 -5.04 4.77
N TYR A 88 11.02 -3.80 5.20
CA TYR A 88 12.36 -3.41 5.67
C TYR A 88 12.69 -3.97 7.06
N THR A 89 11.69 -4.26 7.90
CA THR A 89 11.92 -4.89 9.22
C THR A 89 12.06 -6.41 9.15
N ASN A 90 11.58 -7.05 8.07
CA ASN A 90 11.68 -8.49 7.86
C ASN A 90 12.75 -8.86 6.82
N ASN A 91 13.93 -8.23 6.91
CA ASN A 91 15.06 -8.48 6.00
C ASN A 91 14.69 -8.44 4.51
N ARG A 92 13.80 -7.53 4.11
CA ARG A 92 13.32 -7.39 2.73
C ARG A 92 12.60 -8.65 2.20
N SER A 93 11.88 -9.35 3.07
CA SER A 93 11.06 -10.51 2.68
C SER A 93 9.83 -10.10 1.88
N ILE A 94 9.84 -10.39 0.57
CA ILE A 94 8.68 -10.16 -0.32
C ILE A 94 7.50 -11.03 0.12
N LEU A 95 7.75 -12.28 0.56
CA LEU A 95 6.71 -13.19 1.02
C LEU A 95 5.92 -12.63 2.21
N ALA A 96 6.60 -11.97 3.16
CA ALA A 96 5.93 -11.36 4.31
C ALA A 96 4.93 -10.28 3.87
N VAL A 97 5.28 -9.48 2.86
CA VAL A 97 4.40 -8.45 2.33
C VAL A 97 3.27 -9.03 1.47
N ILE A 98 3.53 -10.10 0.69
CA ILE A 98 2.49 -10.84 -0.03
C ILE A 98 1.41 -11.34 0.94
N ILE A 99 1.82 -11.96 2.05
CA ILE A 99 0.90 -12.46 3.07
C ILE A 99 0.10 -11.29 3.67
N PHE A 100 0.78 -10.20 4.06
CA PHE A 100 0.13 -9.02 4.62
C PHE A 100 -0.90 -8.41 3.66
N HIS A 101 -0.53 -8.15 2.41
CA HIS A 101 -1.41 -7.59 1.39
C HIS A 101 -2.58 -8.54 1.08
N SER A 102 -2.33 -9.86 1.01
CA SER A 102 -3.40 -10.85 0.88
C SER A 102 -4.39 -10.79 2.04
N ILE A 103 -3.92 -10.64 3.28
CA ILE A 103 -4.79 -10.50 4.46
C ILE A 103 -5.64 -9.21 4.36
N LEU A 104 -5.04 -8.08 3.95
CA LEU A 104 -5.80 -6.84 3.75
C LEU A 104 -6.94 -7.03 2.74
N ASN A 105 -6.64 -7.65 1.60
CA ASN A 105 -7.62 -7.90 0.55
C ASN A 105 -8.71 -8.89 1.00
N LEU A 106 -8.32 -9.97 1.68
CA LEU A 106 -9.27 -10.94 2.25
C LEU A 106 -10.20 -10.29 3.28
N CYS A 107 -9.67 -9.53 4.22
CA CYS A 107 -10.49 -8.80 5.21
C CYS A 107 -11.46 -7.84 4.52
N SER A 108 -11.05 -7.17 3.45
CA SER A 108 -11.91 -6.23 2.71
C SER A 108 -13.11 -6.90 2.01
N VAL A 109 -12.99 -8.19 1.68
CA VAL A 109 -14.00 -8.97 0.95
C VAL A 109 -14.85 -9.80 1.92
N LEU A 110 -14.22 -10.48 2.89
CA LEU A 110 -14.89 -11.44 3.77
C LEU A 110 -15.68 -10.76 4.89
N LEU A 111 -15.20 -9.64 5.42
CA LEU A 111 -15.87 -8.94 6.52
C LEU A 111 -17.09 -8.13 6.06
N GLN A 112 -17.28 -7.96 4.74
CA GLN A 112 -18.41 -7.26 4.11
C GLN A 112 -18.79 -5.95 4.83
N THR A 113 -17.80 -5.18 5.26
CA THR A 113 -18.02 -3.96 6.04
C THR A 113 -18.60 -2.85 5.18
N GLU A 114 -19.46 -2.02 5.79
CA GLU A 114 -19.99 -0.83 5.15
C GLU A 114 -18.90 0.18 4.82
N GLN A 115 -19.16 1.03 3.81
CA GLN A 115 -18.19 2.04 3.36
C GLN A 115 -17.83 3.06 4.45
N PHE A 116 -18.79 3.39 5.32
CA PHE A 116 -18.53 4.24 6.49
C PHE A 116 -17.53 3.60 7.45
N THR A 117 -17.69 2.31 7.76
CA THR A 117 -16.76 1.54 8.59
C THR A 117 -15.37 1.48 7.95
N LYS A 118 -15.28 1.35 6.62
CA LYS A 118 -13.99 1.42 5.91
C LYS A 118 -13.31 2.78 6.09
N GLY A 119 -14.06 3.87 6.18
CA GLY A 119 -13.54 5.19 6.55
C GLY A 119 -12.91 5.22 7.94
N ILE A 120 -13.58 4.62 8.94
CA ILE A 120 -13.04 4.48 10.29
C ILE A 120 -11.76 3.64 10.30
N ILE A 121 -11.74 2.53 9.56
CA ILE A 121 -10.56 1.67 9.43
C ILE A 121 -9.39 2.44 8.82
N THR A 122 -9.63 3.22 7.75
CA THR A 122 -8.59 4.08 7.14
C THR A 122 -8.00 5.03 8.16
N LEU A 123 -8.82 5.69 8.98
CA LEU A 123 -8.35 6.60 10.03
C LEU A 123 -7.48 5.86 11.06
N ILE A 124 -7.90 4.70 11.52
CA ILE A 124 -7.13 3.87 12.47
C ILE A 124 -5.78 3.48 11.86
N LEU A 125 -5.76 3.03 10.61
CA LEU A 125 -4.55 2.65 9.90
C LEU A 125 -3.62 3.84 9.67
N LEU A 126 -4.16 5.04 9.40
CA LEU A 126 -3.38 6.27 9.31
C LEU A 126 -2.70 6.58 10.65
N LEU A 127 -3.44 6.55 11.75
CA LEU A 127 -2.88 6.79 13.09
C LEU A 127 -1.81 5.76 13.44
N LEU A 128 -2.06 4.47 13.16
CA LEU A 128 -1.09 3.39 13.37
C LEU A 128 0.17 3.58 12.52
N SER A 129 0.01 3.89 11.23
CA SER A 129 1.14 4.12 10.34
C SER A 129 1.95 5.35 10.76
N GLY A 130 1.29 6.43 11.20
CA GLY A 130 1.94 7.62 11.75
C GLY A 130 2.72 7.31 13.02
N LEU A 131 2.17 6.51 13.93
CA LEU A 131 2.86 6.02 15.12
C LEU A 131 4.09 5.18 14.76
N ILE A 132 3.97 4.28 13.77
CA ILE A 132 5.08 3.46 13.29
C ILE A 132 6.18 4.33 12.70
N VAL A 133 5.85 5.29 11.84
CA VAL A 133 6.82 6.24 11.29
C VAL A 133 7.49 7.03 12.41
N PHE A 134 6.73 7.49 13.40
CA PHE A 134 7.27 8.23 14.55
C PHE A 134 8.21 7.39 15.42
N ARG A 135 7.91 6.11 15.64
CA ARG A 135 8.77 5.20 16.41
C ARG A 135 10.00 4.72 15.63
N ASN A 136 9.94 4.73 14.30
CA ASN A 136 10.98 4.22 13.41
C ASN A 136 11.56 5.35 12.54
N LYS A 137 11.77 6.55 13.10
CA LYS A 137 12.27 7.72 12.35
C LYS A 137 13.58 7.46 11.63
N GLU A 138 14.51 6.74 12.25
CA GLU A 138 15.78 6.37 11.62
C GLU A 138 15.56 5.57 10.33
N LEU A 139 14.63 4.62 10.33
CA LEU A 139 14.31 3.83 9.13
C LEU A 139 13.65 4.70 8.04
N PHE A 140 12.71 5.56 8.43
CA PHE A 140 11.87 6.29 7.47
C PHE A 140 12.48 7.59 6.96
N MET A 141 13.31 8.26 7.76
CA MET A 141 13.84 9.61 7.46
C MET A 141 15.28 9.59 6.99
N LYS A 142 16.05 8.54 7.30
CA LYS A 142 17.44 8.43 6.85
C LYS A 142 17.49 8.33 5.33
N ILE A 143 18.35 9.14 4.74
CA ILE A 143 18.68 9.08 3.31
C ILE A 143 19.86 8.13 3.18
N GLU A 144 19.69 7.03 2.44
CA GLU A 144 20.80 6.14 2.15
C GLU A 144 21.74 6.77 1.12
N ASP A 145 23.02 6.87 1.47
CA ASP A 145 24.06 7.30 0.53
C ASP A 145 24.18 6.29 -0.62
N VAL A 146 23.88 6.75 -1.83
CA VAL A 146 23.91 5.98 -3.10
C VAL A 146 25.25 5.26 -3.34
N LYS A 147 26.33 5.68 -2.65
CA LYS A 147 27.69 5.14 -2.79
C LYS A 147 27.96 3.83 -2.05
N ARG A 148 27.04 3.28 -1.24
CA ARG A 148 27.28 2.07 -0.42
C ARG A 148 26.83 0.73 -0.99
N VAL A 149 26.29 0.67 -2.20
CA VAL A 149 25.99 -0.63 -2.85
C VAL A 149 27.20 -1.04 -3.69
N LYS A 150 28.25 -1.54 -3.04
CA LYS A 150 29.19 -2.44 -3.74
C LYS A 150 28.50 -3.80 -3.80
N LEU A 151 28.26 -4.25 -5.04
CA LEU A 151 27.93 -5.64 -5.36
C LEU A 151 29.00 -6.59 -4.80
#